data_AF-A0A412RQX8-F1
#
_entry.id   AF-A0A412RQX8-F1
#
_cell.length_a   1.000
_cell.length_b   1.000
_cell.length_c   1.000
_cell.angle_alpha   90.00
_cell.angle_beta   90.00
_cell.angle_gamma   90.00
#
_symmetry.space_group_name_H-M   'P 1'
#
loop_
_entity.id
_entity.type
_entity.pdbx_description
1 polymer ?
#
loop_
_entity_poly.entity_id
_entity_poly.type
_entity_poly.pdbx_seq_one_letter_code
_entity_poly.pdbx_strand_id
1 'polypeptide(L)'
;MKIKLSGKEYTVKFGYAPVYQNRIIPRVVGMGQQGDELEAIDNMLGFLPEFLLVGLQKFHADEFGFDFDDKEAKEKQLVKMYDLLDDYLDPENEEGKDIMSLYDDLTAELEKNSFLSKLLAKEEQTAKKKPTKK
;
A
#
# COMPACT_ATOMS: atom_id res chain seq x y z
N MET A 1 -4.88 -9.13 1.64
CA MET A 1 -6.28 -8.76 1.35
C MET A 1 -6.63 -9.18 -0.07
N LYS A 2 -7.91 -9.16 -0.45
CA LYS A 2 -8.35 -9.36 -1.83
C LYS A 2 -8.99 -8.07 -2.33
N ILE A 3 -8.70 -7.72 -3.57
CA ILE A 3 -9.26 -6.54 -4.26
C ILE A 3 -9.73 -6.98 -5.64
N LYS A 4 -10.80 -6.38 -6.15
CA LYS A 4 -11.26 -6.61 -7.51
C LYS A 4 -10.97 -5.38 -8.35
N LEU A 5 -10.18 -5.55 -9.40
CA LEU A 5 -9.76 -4.48 -10.30
C LEU A 5 -10.17 -4.87 -11.72
N SER A 6 -10.91 -3.99 -12.41
CA SER A 6 -11.44 -4.19 -13.77
C SER A 6 -12.03 -5.60 -14.00
N GLY A 7 -12.85 -6.08 -13.04
CA GLY A 7 -13.52 -7.37 -13.11
C GLY A 7 -12.71 -8.59 -12.65
N LYS A 8 -11.41 -8.45 -12.37
CA LYS A 8 -10.52 -9.54 -11.93
C LYS A 8 -10.18 -9.43 -10.45
N GLU A 9 -10.24 -10.55 -9.72
CA GLU A 9 -9.86 -10.61 -8.31
C GLU A 9 -8.34 -10.81 -8.16
N TYR A 10 -7.70 -9.92 -7.41
CA TYR A 10 -6.29 -9.96 -7.08
C TYR A 10 -6.09 -10.12 -5.57
N THR A 11 -5.18 -11.03 -5.21
CA THR A 11 -4.67 -11.13 -3.84
C THR A 11 -3.51 -10.16 -3.64
N VAL A 12 -3.69 -9.18 -2.76
CA VAL A 12 -2.66 -8.21 -2.35
C VAL A 12 -1.96 -8.73 -1.10
N LYS A 13 -0.63 -8.79 -1.14
CA LYS A 13 0.22 -9.12 0.00
C LYS A 13 1.61 -8.52 -0.11
N PHE A 14 2.06 -7.86 0.95
CA PHE A 14 3.35 -7.18 0.96
C PHE A 14 4.54 -8.12 1.19
N GLY A 15 5.41 -8.21 0.18
CA GLY A 15 6.69 -8.94 0.24
C GLY A 15 7.83 -8.06 0.77
N TYR A 16 8.84 -8.70 1.39
CA TYR A 16 9.98 -8.00 1.98
C TYR A 16 10.75 -7.13 0.97
N ALA A 17 11.18 -7.71 -0.16
CA ALA A 17 11.99 -6.99 -1.15
C ALA A 17 11.22 -5.81 -1.80
N PRO A 18 9.99 -5.99 -2.33
CA PRO A 18 9.19 -4.88 -2.85
C PRO A 18 9.00 -3.72 -1.86
N VAL A 19 8.69 -4.04 -0.59
CA VAL A 19 8.49 -3.02 0.46
C VAL A 19 9.77 -2.25 0.77
N TYR A 20 10.90 -2.95 0.89
CA TYR A 20 12.19 -2.32 1.21
C TYR A 20 12.73 -1.47 0.05
N GLN A 21 12.74 -2.03 -1.17
CA GLN A 21 13.29 -1.39 -2.36
C GLN A 21 12.51 -0.11 -2.72
N ASN A 22 11.19 -0.12 -2.57
CA ASN A 22 10.34 1.04 -2.86
C ASN A 22 10.14 1.97 -1.65
N ARG A 23 10.83 1.73 -0.52
CA ARG A 23 10.75 2.58 0.68
C ARG A 23 9.30 2.86 1.15
N ILE A 24 8.46 1.81 1.16
CA ILE A 24 7.03 1.93 1.48
C ILE A 24 6.80 2.36 2.94
N ILE A 25 7.50 1.77 3.90
CA ILE A 25 7.27 2.03 5.35
C ILE A 25 7.47 3.51 5.71
N PRO A 26 8.58 4.18 5.35
CA PRO A 26 8.74 5.62 5.63
C PRO A 26 7.63 6.50 5.06
N ARG A 27 7.09 6.15 3.88
CA ARG A 27 6.01 6.92 3.24
C ARG A 27 4.69 6.80 3.99
N VAL A 28 4.31 5.56 4.37
CA VAL A 28 3.11 5.30 5.19
C VAL A 28 3.19 6.04 6.53
N VAL A 29 4.36 6.01 7.19
CA VAL A 29 4.56 6.73 8.46
C VAL A 29 4.49 8.24 8.27
N GLY A 30 5.06 8.77 7.18
CA GLY A 30 5.05 10.20 6.89
C GLY A 30 3.65 10.77 6.66
N MET A 31 2.75 10.00 6.05
CA MET A 31 1.35 10.42 5.81
C MET A 31 0.57 10.66 7.11
N GLY A 32 0.82 9.85 8.15
CA GLY A 32 0.18 10.03 9.46
C GLY A 32 0.65 11.27 10.25
N GLN A 33 1.63 12.02 9.73
CA GLN A 33 2.23 13.18 10.39
C GLN A 33 1.91 14.51 9.68
N GLN A 34 1.15 14.50 8.59
CA GLN A 34 0.79 15.71 7.84
C GLN A 34 -0.38 16.44 8.51
N GLY A 35 -0.25 17.77 8.63
CA GLY A 35 -1.24 18.65 9.29
C GLY A 35 -2.20 19.35 8.33
N ASP A 36 -1.92 19.39 7.03
CA ASP A 36 -2.81 19.91 6.00
C ASP A 36 -3.48 18.74 5.26
N GLU A 37 -4.82 18.72 5.30
CA GLU A 37 -5.65 17.65 4.76
C GLU A 37 -5.53 17.55 3.22
N LEU A 38 -5.41 18.68 2.52
CA LEU A 38 -5.30 18.67 1.06
C LEU A 38 -3.93 18.19 0.60
N GLU A 39 -2.87 18.58 1.30
CA GLU A 39 -1.52 18.09 1.04
C GLU A 39 -1.42 16.58 1.33
N ALA A 40 -2.09 16.10 2.38
CA ALA A 40 -2.16 14.67 2.67
C ALA A 40 -2.88 13.88 1.58
N ILE A 41 -3.99 14.41 1.03
CA ILE A 41 -4.73 13.80 -0.07
C ILE A 41 -3.87 13.75 -1.35
N ASP A 42 -3.20 14.85 -1.71
CA ASP A 42 -2.34 14.89 -2.90
C ASP A 42 -1.18 13.88 -2.81
N ASN A 43 -0.54 13.81 -1.65
CA ASN A 43 0.51 12.81 -1.41
C ASN A 43 -0.03 11.38 -1.44
N MET A 44 -1.25 11.14 -0.92
CA MET A 44 -1.91 9.85 -1.00
C MET A 44 -2.18 9.45 -2.45
N LEU A 45 -2.74 10.35 -3.26
CA LEU A 45 -3.02 10.12 -4.69
C LEU A 45 -1.76 9.72 -5.46
N GLY A 46 -0.63 10.39 -5.23
CA GLY A 46 0.64 10.05 -5.88
C GLY A 46 1.28 8.74 -5.38
N PHE A 47 0.97 8.32 -4.15
CA PHE A 47 1.57 7.13 -3.52
C PHE A 47 0.76 5.85 -3.72
N LEU A 48 -0.56 5.95 -3.73
CA LEU A 48 -1.47 4.80 -3.76
C LEU A 48 -1.20 3.81 -4.91
N PRO A 49 -0.94 4.25 -6.17
CA PRO A 49 -0.60 3.35 -7.26
C PRO A 49 0.68 2.56 -6.98
N GLU A 50 1.71 3.22 -6.44
CA GLU A 50 2.96 2.57 -6.05
C GLU A 50 2.75 1.59 -4.90
N PHE A 51 1.90 1.95 -3.94
CA PHE A 51 1.61 1.12 -2.79
C PHE A 51 0.87 -0.16 -3.18
N LEU A 52 -0.17 -0.04 -4.01
CA LEU A 52 -0.91 -1.17 -4.55
C LEU A 52 -0.01 -2.07 -5.42
N LEU A 53 0.80 -1.47 -6.30
CA LEU A 53 1.74 -2.18 -7.17
C LEU A 53 2.65 -3.13 -6.36
N VAL A 54 3.27 -2.58 -5.31
CA VAL A 54 4.16 -3.32 -4.43
C VAL A 54 3.43 -4.44 -3.67
N GLY A 55 2.16 -4.23 -3.32
CA GLY A 55 1.32 -5.25 -2.71
C GLY A 55 0.93 -6.39 -3.68
N LEU A 56 0.83 -6.12 -4.98
CA LEU A 56 0.46 -7.13 -5.99
C LEU A 56 1.64 -8.01 -6.40
N GLN A 57 2.87 -7.47 -6.39
CA GLN A 57 4.07 -8.17 -6.84
C GLN A 57 4.35 -9.50 -6.15
N LYS A 58 3.86 -9.73 -4.92
CA LYS A 58 4.16 -10.98 -4.21
C LYS A 58 3.52 -12.21 -4.87
N PHE A 59 2.34 -12.06 -5.44
CA PHE A 59 1.57 -13.16 -6.04
C PHE A 59 1.31 -12.99 -7.53
N HIS A 60 1.48 -11.78 -8.06
CA HIS A 60 1.17 -11.43 -9.45
C HIS A 60 2.37 -10.73 -10.10
N ALA A 61 3.59 -11.21 -9.82
CA ALA A 61 4.83 -10.67 -10.40
C ALA A 61 4.91 -10.85 -11.92
N ASP A 62 4.21 -11.82 -12.47
CA ASP A 62 4.07 -12.05 -13.91
C ASP A 62 3.37 -10.88 -14.61
N GLU A 63 2.39 -10.25 -13.94
CA GLU A 63 1.60 -9.13 -14.49
C GLU A 63 2.17 -7.76 -14.07
N PHE A 64 2.57 -7.64 -12.79
CA PHE A 64 2.92 -6.37 -12.14
C PHE A 64 4.38 -6.29 -11.66
N GLY A 65 5.16 -7.33 -11.90
CA GLY A 65 6.59 -7.33 -11.60
C GLY A 65 7.35 -6.37 -12.50
N PHE A 66 8.43 -5.82 -11.95
CA PHE A 66 9.43 -5.04 -12.66
C PHE A 66 10.78 -5.22 -11.98
N ASP A 67 11.86 -4.91 -12.69
CA ASP A 67 13.20 -4.86 -12.09
C ASP A 67 13.32 -3.57 -11.27
N PHE A 68 13.67 -3.69 -9.99
CA PHE A 68 13.76 -2.55 -9.08
C PHE A 68 14.81 -1.50 -9.50
N ASP A 69 15.80 -1.90 -10.30
CA ASP A 69 16.81 -1.00 -10.84
C ASP A 69 16.37 -0.32 -12.15
N ASP A 70 15.30 -0.82 -12.79
CA ASP A 70 14.74 -0.27 -14.03
C ASP A 70 13.57 0.67 -13.73
N LYS A 71 13.87 1.97 -13.77
CA LYS A 71 12.88 3.04 -13.56
C LYS A 71 11.81 3.06 -14.65
N GLU A 72 12.17 2.81 -15.91
CA GLU A 72 11.20 2.83 -17.01
C GLU A 72 10.23 1.65 -16.89
N ALA A 73 10.71 0.47 -16.48
CA ALA A 73 9.85 -0.67 -16.22
C ALA A 73 8.88 -0.39 -15.06
N LYS A 74 9.37 0.26 -13.99
CA LYS A 74 8.51 0.70 -12.88
C LYS A 74 7.45 1.70 -13.35
N GLU A 75 7.83 2.73 -14.11
CA GLU A 75 6.89 3.75 -14.61
C GLU A 75 5.81 3.13 -15.49
N LYS A 76 6.14 2.18 -16.37
CA LYS A 76 5.16 1.45 -17.18
C LYS A 76 4.15 0.68 -16.32
N GLN A 77 4.60 0.06 -15.23
CA GLN A 77 3.69 -0.64 -14.31
C GLN A 77 2.85 0.34 -13.48
N LEU A 78 3.41 1.50 -13.11
CA LEU A 78 2.65 2.56 -12.44
C LEU A 78 1.54 3.12 -13.33
N VAL A 79 1.79 3.36 -14.62
CA VAL A 79 0.75 3.79 -15.58
C VAL A 79 -0.42 2.83 -15.58
N LYS A 80 -0.16 1.52 -15.64
CA LYS A 80 -1.23 0.51 -15.52
C LYS A 80 -1.97 0.58 -14.18
N MET A 81 -1.29 0.91 -13.09
CA MET A 81 -1.97 1.06 -11.79
C MET A 81 -2.85 2.29 -11.76
N TYR A 82 -2.45 3.39 -12.39
CA TYR A 82 -3.33 4.55 -12.55
C TYR A 82 -4.58 4.16 -13.32
N ASP A 83 -4.45 3.47 -14.46
CA ASP A 83 -5.60 3.04 -15.26
C ASP A 83 -6.55 2.13 -14.43
N LEU A 84 -6.00 1.17 -13.68
CA LEU A 84 -6.80 0.29 -12.82
C LEU A 84 -7.45 1.02 -11.64
N LEU A 85 -6.79 2.04 -11.09
CA LEU A 85 -7.31 2.84 -9.99
C LEU A 85 -8.38 3.82 -10.48
N ASP A 86 -8.25 4.38 -11.68
CA ASP A 86 -9.28 5.22 -12.30
C ASP A 86 -10.59 4.43 -12.42
N ASP A 87 -10.54 3.19 -12.94
CA ASP A 87 -11.70 2.29 -12.99
C ASP A 87 -12.23 1.94 -11.57
N TYR A 88 -11.33 1.68 -10.61
CA TYR A 88 -11.71 1.25 -9.27
C TYR A 88 -12.31 2.38 -8.42
N LEU A 89 -11.86 3.61 -8.61
CA LEU A 89 -12.32 4.79 -7.88
C LEU A 89 -13.49 5.50 -8.56
N ASP A 90 -13.90 5.03 -9.75
CA ASP A 90 -15.07 5.55 -10.45
C ASP A 90 -16.32 5.46 -9.54
N PRO A 91 -17.03 6.58 -9.30
CA PRO A 91 -18.25 6.56 -8.48
C PRO A 91 -19.37 5.66 -9.02
N GLU A 92 -19.34 5.30 -10.31
CA GLU A 92 -20.28 4.36 -10.93
C GLU A 92 -19.87 2.89 -10.72
N ASN A 93 -18.66 2.62 -10.22
CA ASN A 93 -18.19 1.28 -9.94
C ASN A 93 -18.69 0.79 -8.57
N GLU A 94 -19.73 -0.06 -8.59
CA GLU A 94 -20.32 -0.66 -7.38
C GLU A 94 -19.34 -1.54 -6.57
N GLU A 95 -18.27 -2.03 -7.19
CA GLU A 95 -17.24 -2.86 -6.55
C GLU A 95 -16.04 -2.04 -6.07
N GLY A 96 -15.98 -0.78 -6.49
CA GLY A 96 -15.01 0.22 -6.07
C GLY A 96 -15.21 0.66 -4.63
N LYS A 97 -14.15 1.17 -4.01
CA LYS A 97 -14.22 1.87 -2.72
C LYS A 97 -13.64 3.26 -2.88
N ASP A 98 -13.95 4.13 -1.94
CA ASP A 98 -13.28 5.43 -1.86
C ASP A 98 -11.77 5.27 -1.60
N ILE A 99 -11.03 6.31 -1.95
CA ILE A 99 -9.58 6.32 -1.90
C ILE A 99 -9.02 6.09 -0.48
N MET A 100 -9.69 6.64 0.54
CA MET A 100 -9.25 6.51 1.93
C MET A 100 -9.43 5.06 2.40
N SER A 101 -10.57 4.45 2.08
CA SER A 101 -10.83 3.03 2.37
C SER A 101 -9.79 2.12 1.72
N LEU A 102 -9.39 2.39 0.48
CA LEU A 102 -8.33 1.62 -0.19
C LEU A 102 -6.98 1.78 0.51
N TYR A 103 -6.61 3.01 0.87
CA TYR A 103 -5.38 3.27 1.60
C TYR A 103 -5.35 2.55 2.96
N ASP A 104 -6.45 2.60 3.71
CA ASP A 104 -6.60 1.96 5.01
C ASP A 104 -6.50 0.43 4.90
N ASP A 105 -7.14 -0.15 3.89
CA ASP A 105 -7.08 -1.59 3.63
C ASP A 105 -5.64 -2.04 3.30
N LEU A 106 -4.92 -1.29 2.46
CA LEU A 106 -3.52 -1.57 2.12
C LEU A 106 -2.61 -1.41 3.34
N THR A 107 -2.82 -0.38 4.14
CA THR A 107 -2.07 -0.14 5.38
C THR A 107 -2.31 -1.27 6.38
N ALA A 108 -3.57 -1.68 6.57
CA ALA A 108 -3.92 -2.79 7.43
C ALA A 108 -3.31 -4.11 6.96
N GLU A 109 -3.26 -4.36 5.65
CA GLU A 109 -2.58 -5.53 5.08
C GLU A 109 -1.07 -5.49 5.33
N LEU A 110 -0.44 -4.32 5.15
CA LEU A 110 0.98 -4.11 5.44
C LEU A 110 1.29 -4.35 6.92
N GLU A 111 0.47 -3.86 7.83
CA GLU A 111 0.74 -3.98 9.27
C GLU A 111 0.40 -5.36 9.83
N LYS A 112 -0.77 -5.91 9.49
CA LYS A 112 -1.34 -7.08 10.18
C LYS A 112 -1.03 -8.40 9.49
N ASN A 113 -0.84 -8.39 8.17
CA ASN A 113 -0.77 -9.61 7.35
C ASN A 113 0.56 -9.77 6.59
N SER A 114 1.44 -8.77 6.66
CA SER A 114 2.78 -8.84 6.07
C SER A 114 3.82 -9.41 7.05
N PHE A 115 5.08 -9.44 6.60
CA PHE A 115 6.24 -9.78 7.43
C PHE A 115 6.45 -8.82 8.62
N LEU A 116 5.86 -7.63 8.60
CA LEU A 116 5.95 -6.62 9.66
C LEU A 116 5.09 -6.94 10.88
N SER A 117 4.03 -7.73 10.71
CA SER A 117 3.08 -8.09 11.78
C SER A 117 3.75 -8.57 13.07
N LYS A 118 4.76 -9.44 12.95
CA LYS A 118 5.52 -9.96 14.10
C LYS A 118 6.43 -8.90 14.76
N LEU A 119 6.89 -7.92 14.00
CA LEU A 119 7.72 -6.83 14.51
C LEU A 119 6.84 -5.84 15.29
N LEU A 120 5.75 -5.38 14.68
CA LEU A 120 4.80 -4.43 15.28
C LEU A 120 4.13 -5.01 16.54
N ALA A 121 3.70 -6.28 16.49
CA ALA A 121 3.12 -6.95 17.66
C ALA A 121 4.11 -7.09 18.84
N LYS A 122 5.43 -7.14 18.57
CA LYS A 122 6.44 -7.12 19.62
C LYS A 122 6.61 -5.72 20.21
N GLU A 123 6.60 -4.68 19.37
CA GLU A 123 6.69 -3.29 19.82
C GLU A 123 5.49 -2.87 20.68
N GLU A 124 4.27 -3.26 20.30
CA GLU A 124 3.08 -3.01 21.12
C GLU A 124 3.18 -3.69 22.49
N GLN A 125 3.73 -4.91 22.54
CA GLN A 125 3.93 -5.64 23.80
C GLN A 125 5.02 -5.02 24.67
N THR A 126 6.12 -4.53 24.10
CA THR A 126 7.16 -3.83 24.86
C THR A 126 6.73 -2.43 25.28
N ALA A 127 5.92 -1.72 24.49
CA ALA A 127 5.31 -0.45 24.87
C ALA A 127 4.36 -0.61 26.07
N LYS A 128 3.50 -1.65 26.05
CA LYS A 128 2.61 -1.97 27.17
C LYS A 128 3.34 -2.47 28.44
N LYS A 129 4.58 -2.95 28.31
CA LYS A 129 5.42 -3.44 29.43
C LYS A 129 6.36 -2.40 30.02
N LYS A 130 6.49 -1.20 29.44
CA LYS A 130 7.25 -0.11 30.09
C LYS A 130 6.39 0.46 31.23
N PRO A 131 6.80 0.35 32.51
CA PRO A 131 6.12 1.07 33.57
C PRO A 131 6.30 2.57 33.31
N THR A 132 5.19 3.31 33.23
CA THR A 132 5.17 4.77 33.41
C THR A 132 5.84 5.06 34.74
N LYS A 133 7.12 5.49 34.69
CA LYS A 133 7.78 6.11 35.83
C LYS A 133 7.03 7.42 36.10
N LYS A 134 6.12 7.39 37.07
CA LYS A 134 5.68 8.57 37.81
C LYS A 134 6.77 8.95 38.82
#